data_AF-A0A7J7PDQ4-F1
#
_entry.id   AF-A0A7J7PDQ4-F1
#
_cell.length_a   1.000
_cell.length_b   1.000
_cell.length_c   1.000
_cell.angle_alpha   90.00
_cell.angle_beta   90.00
_cell.angle_gamma   90.00
#
_symmetry.space_group_name_H-M   'P 1'
#
loop_
_entity.id
_entity.type
_entity.pdbx_description
1 polymer ?
#
loop_
_entity_poly.entity_id
_entity_poly.type
_entity_poly.pdbx_seq_one_letter_code
_entity_poly.pdbx_strand_id
1 'polypeptide(L)'
;WEERGLPSHSWTTFLEAKRKELQRLNGAYKNTLKTQTLFGSHPEVTPTLTPAPLPRLCPVGKEHPDCCRREAHQAAIPGAELCITSDEALELPAQPKKITVLGGGYIALEFGGIFQRFGGEVHVVFRQPMPLRGFDEEVRKFAFEQYDVAGLAMHAGHVPVEVRRQPNGLLTCVVADKDGNQTEITDNDQVMMATGRAPKVGNLGLEEVGVQLGKKGEVVVDEYSQTSVPSIWAVGDVTDRINLTPVALMEGMALAKTLALNQPTKPDYDFVPSAVFSNPSIATVGLTEEQAVAKFGNVDVHTSSFRPMRNTISGNAMRTFMKLVVAADTDVVVGCHMVGDDSAEIMQGFAVALKMGVTKAQLDSVVGIHPSAAEEFVTMRTVSRRIRQEQPVTAAA
;
A
#
# COMPACT_ATOMS: atom_id res chain seq x y z
N TRP A 1 35.49 -3.21 -15.53
CA TRP A 1 35.84 -3.93 -14.30
C TRP A 1 35.21 -5.30 -14.40
N GLU A 2 36.00 -6.36 -14.28
CA GLU A 2 35.45 -7.69 -14.04
C GLU A 2 35.43 -7.88 -12.53
N GLU A 3 34.24 -7.93 -11.92
CA GLU A 3 34.10 -8.29 -10.52
C GLU A 3 34.52 -9.75 -10.34
N ARG A 4 35.53 -9.99 -9.51
CA ARG A 4 35.99 -11.35 -9.16
C ARG A 4 35.03 -11.93 -8.13
N GLY A 5 33.92 -12.51 -8.61
CA GLY A 5 32.92 -13.23 -7.80
C GLY A 5 31.66 -12.43 -7.51
N LEU A 6 30.56 -13.14 -7.26
CA LEU A 6 29.30 -12.51 -6.84
C LEU A 6 29.44 -11.99 -5.40
N PRO A 7 28.95 -10.76 -5.10
CA PRO A 7 28.93 -10.25 -3.73
C PRO A 7 28.07 -11.15 -2.83
N SER A 8 28.53 -11.38 -1.60
CA SER A 8 27.78 -12.13 -0.58
C SER A 8 26.94 -11.20 0.30
N HIS A 9 25.70 -11.58 0.60
CA HIS A 9 24.83 -10.87 1.53
C HIS A 9 24.89 -11.45 2.96
N SER A 10 24.79 -10.59 3.98
CA SER A 10 24.67 -10.97 5.39
C SER A 10 23.36 -10.43 5.96
N TRP A 11 22.40 -11.33 6.18
CA TRP A 11 21.10 -11.01 6.76
C TRP A 11 21.23 -10.39 8.16
N THR A 12 22.14 -10.93 8.99
CA THR A 12 22.43 -10.42 10.32
C THR A 12 22.91 -8.97 10.29
N THR A 13 23.85 -8.64 9.40
CA THR A 13 24.37 -7.27 9.25
C THR A 13 23.28 -6.31 8.79
N PHE A 14 22.39 -6.75 7.88
CA PHE A 14 21.23 -5.97 7.47
C PHE A 14 20.28 -5.68 8.64
N LEU A 15 19.93 -6.68 9.45
CA LEU A 15 19.05 -6.50 10.60
C LEU A 15 19.66 -5.57 11.65
N GLU A 16 20.96 -5.69 11.93
CA GLU A 16 21.67 -4.80 12.87
C GLU A 16 21.62 -3.34 12.39
N ALA A 17 21.90 -3.11 11.09
CA ALA A 17 21.80 -1.78 10.50
C ALA A 17 20.37 -1.21 10.58
N LYS A 18 19.36 -2.03 10.26
CA LYS A 18 17.94 -1.66 10.38
C LYS A 18 17.57 -1.30 11.82
N ARG A 19 17.94 -2.13 12.80
CA ARG A 19 17.66 -1.89 14.23
C ARG A 19 18.32 -0.61 14.73
N LYS A 20 19.58 -0.35 14.33
CA LYS A 20 20.29 0.88 14.66
C LYS A 20 19.56 2.11 14.12
N GLU A 21 19.07 2.04 12.90
CA GLU A 21 18.32 3.15 12.31
C GLU A 21 16.96 3.37 12.99
N LEU A 22 16.22 2.30 13.29
CA LEU A 22 14.97 2.40 14.05
C LEU A 22 15.19 2.99 15.46
N GLN A 23 16.27 2.60 16.14
CA GLN A 23 16.65 3.21 17.43
C GLN A 23 16.95 4.70 17.29
N ARG A 24 17.67 5.11 16.23
CA ARG A 24 17.95 6.52 15.95
C ARG A 24 16.66 7.32 15.73
N LEU A 25 15.73 6.80 14.92
CA LEU A 25 14.44 7.45 14.64
C LEU A 25 13.58 7.55 15.90
N ASN A 26 13.47 6.46 16.67
CA ASN A 26 12.76 6.48 17.96
C ASN A 26 13.37 7.49 18.94
N GLY A 27 14.70 7.60 18.97
CA GLY A 27 15.40 8.63 19.73
C GLY A 27 15.06 10.05 19.28
N ALA A 28 15.00 10.29 17.96
CA ALA A 28 14.63 11.59 17.40
C ALA A 28 13.19 12.00 17.75
N TYR A 29 12.22 11.08 17.68
CA TYR A 29 10.84 11.35 18.09
C TYR A 29 10.73 11.64 19.59
N LYS A 30 11.35 10.81 20.44
CA LYS A 30 11.39 11.05 21.89
C LYS A 30 12.02 12.40 22.22
N ASN A 31 13.09 12.78 21.51
CA ASN A 31 13.76 14.07 21.68
C ASN A 31 12.84 15.25 21.31
N THR A 32 12.09 15.13 20.22
CA THR A 32 11.14 16.16 19.76
C THR A 32 10.02 16.38 20.78
N LEU A 33 9.60 15.31 21.46
CA LEU A 33 8.51 15.33 22.44
C LEU A 33 8.99 15.53 23.89
N LYS A 34 10.28 15.84 24.13
CA LYS A 34 10.84 15.98 25.49
C LYS A 34 10.15 17.02 26.37
N THR A 35 9.57 18.06 25.76
CA THR A 35 8.85 19.13 26.47
C THR A 35 7.37 18.83 26.65
N GLN A 36 6.89 17.69 26.13
CA GLN A 36 5.51 17.22 26.22
C GLN A 36 5.41 16.05 27.20
N THR A 37 4.25 15.88 27.83
CA THR A 37 4.02 14.70 28.66
C THR A 37 3.82 13.48 27.77
N LEU A 38 4.82 12.59 27.75
CA LEU A 38 4.73 11.29 27.11
C LEU A 38 4.20 10.26 28.10
N PHE A 39 3.15 9.55 27.70
CA PHE A 39 2.66 8.41 28.45
C PHE A 39 2.89 7.12 27.63
N GLY A 40 3.56 6.13 28.22
CA GLY A 40 3.98 4.91 27.51
C GLY A 40 3.01 3.75 27.67
N SER A 41 1.75 3.90 27.21
CA SER A 41 0.70 3.01 27.70
C SER A 41 -0.58 2.85 26.84
N HIS A 42 -1.25 1.67 26.87
CA HIS A 42 -2.54 1.33 26.22
C HIS A 42 -3.73 2.17 26.73
N PRO A 43 -4.28 3.09 25.93
CA PRO A 43 -5.47 3.84 26.33
C PRO A 43 -6.69 2.93 26.49
N GLU A 44 -7.35 2.99 27.64
CA GLU A 44 -8.74 2.53 27.78
C GLU A 44 -9.63 3.76 27.95
N VAL A 45 -10.68 3.87 27.14
CA VAL A 45 -11.66 4.94 27.27
C VAL A 45 -12.71 4.51 28.29
N THR A 46 -12.69 5.11 29.48
CA THR A 46 -13.62 4.78 30.57
C THR A 46 -14.71 5.85 30.75
N PRO A 47 -15.91 5.48 31.23
CA PRO A 47 -17.04 6.41 31.41
C PRO A 47 -16.77 7.55 32.42
N THR A 48 -15.81 7.36 33.33
CA THR A 48 -15.59 8.22 34.52
C THR A 48 -14.57 9.35 34.31
N LEU A 49 -14.08 9.58 33.10
CA LEU A 49 -13.13 10.67 32.84
C LEU A 49 -13.87 12.02 32.78
N THR A 50 -13.68 12.83 33.83
CA THR A 50 -14.18 14.20 33.97
C THR A 50 -13.88 15.07 32.74
N PRO A 51 -14.75 16.03 32.38
CA PRO A 51 -14.52 16.92 31.23
C PRO A 51 -13.19 17.65 31.40
N ALA A 52 -12.22 17.38 30.54
CA ALA A 52 -11.02 18.19 30.45
C ALA A 52 -11.32 19.40 29.54
N PRO A 53 -10.69 20.56 29.77
CA PRO A 53 -10.89 21.77 28.97
C PRO A 53 -10.36 21.69 27.52
N LEU A 54 -9.79 20.55 27.11
CA LEU A 54 -9.33 20.29 25.75
C LEU A 54 -10.03 19.03 25.18
N PRO A 55 -10.38 19.01 23.88
CA PRO A 55 -10.86 17.81 23.20
C PRO A 55 -9.82 16.70 23.33
N ARG A 56 -10.23 15.57 23.91
CA ARG A 56 -9.33 14.46 24.24
C ARG A 56 -9.12 13.59 22.99
N LEU A 57 -7.94 13.69 22.37
CA LEU A 57 -7.38 12.58 21.59
C LEU A 57 -7.17 11.42 22.57
N CYS A 58 -7.77 10.24 22.31
CA CYS A 58 -7.75 9.05 23.20
C CYS A 58 -6.52 8.97 24.13
N PRO A 59 -6.64 9.27 25.45
CA PRO A 59 -5.51 9.17 26.37
C PRO A 59 -5.58 7.94 27.29
N VAL A 60 -4.57 7.07 27.13
CA VAL A 60 -3.60 6.53 28.13
C VAL A 60 -4.09 5.78 29.39
N GLY A 61 -3.81 4.46 29.45
CA GLY A 61 -3.73 3.56 30.63
C GLY A 61 -2.58 2.54 30.48
N LYS A 62 -2.01 1.92 31.53
CA LYS A 62 -0.65 1.28 31.55
C LYS A 62 -0.36 0.21 30.46
N GLU A 63 0.87 0.30 29.90
CA GLU A 63 1.59 -0.59 28.93
C GLU A 63 1.21 -0.53 27.44
N HIS A 64 2.18 -0.25 26.54
CA HIS A 64 2.15 -0.24 25.06
C HIS A 64 1.34 0.86 24.29
N PRO A 65 2.00 1.74 23.50
CA PRO A 65 1.34 2.82 22.75
C PRO A 65 0.83 2.37 21.37
N ASP A 66 -0.41 1.89 21.27
CA ASP A 66 -0.93 1.26 20.03
C ASP A 66 -2.31 1.75 19.54
N CYS A 67 -2.85 2.80 20.15
CA CYS A 67 -4.08 3.44 19.66
C CYS A 67 -3.83 4.07 18.27
N CYS A 68 -4.67 3.72 17.29
CA CYS A 68 -4.68 4.20 15.89
C CYS A 68 -3.93 3.36 14.83
N ARG A 69 -3.54 2.10 15.09
CA ARG A 69 -2.97 1.19 14.06
C ARG A 69 -4.00 0.20 13.53
N ARG A 70 -3.69 -0.45 12.41
CA ARG A 70 -4.31 -1.75 12.05
C ARG A 70 -3.43 -2.90 12.54
N GLU A 71 -4.03 -4.04 12.89
CA GLU A 71 -3.33 -5.30 13.18
C GLU A 71 -3.36 -6.24 11.96
N ALA A 72 -2.35 -7.09 11.81
CA ALA A 72 -2.30 -8.05 10.70
C ALA A 72 -3.44 -9.06 10.83
N HIS A 73 -4.20 -9.25 9.75
CA HIS A 73 -5.26 -10.26 9.72
C HIS A 73 -4.68 -11.63 9.42
N GLN A 74 -4.92 -12.59 10.31
CA GLN A 74 -4.58 -14.00 10.12
C GLN A 74 -5.82 -14.78 9.68
N ALA A 75 -5.70 -15.52 8.58
CA ALA A 75 -6.77 -16.39 8.13
C ALA A 75 -6.93 -17.56 9.11
N ALA A 76 -8.17 -17.86 9.50
CA ALA A 76 -8.48 -18.97 10.40
C ALA A 76 -8.41 -20.32 9.67
N ILE A 77 -7.18 -20.81 9.46
CA ILE A 77 -6.88 -22.13 8.89
C ILE A 77 -6.14 -22.98 9.92
N PRO A 78 -6.23 -24.33 9.86
CA PRO A 78 -5.37 -25.19 10.65
C PRO A 78 -3.89 -24.87 10.44
N GLY A 79 -3.15 -24.70 11.55
CA GLY A 79 -1.73 -24.33 11.54
C GLY A 79 -1.44 -22.86 11.27
N ALA A 80 -2.43 -21.98 11.34
CA ALA A 80 -2.21 -20.53 11.24
C ALA A 80 -1.19 -20.01 12.28
N GLU A 81 -1.12 -20.62 13.46
CA GLU A 81 -0.16 -20.33 14.52
C GLU A 81 1.31 -20.64 14.15
N LEU A 82 1.53 -21.44 13.09
CA LEU A 82 2.85 -21.71 12.54
C LEU A 82 3.32 -20.60 11.57
N CYS A 83 2.41 -19.71 11.16
CA CYS A 83 2.69 -18.64 10.22
C CYS A 83 3.19 -17.38 10.92
N ILE A 84 3.97 -16.59 10.19
CA ILE A 84 4.39 -15.25 10.59
C ILE A 84 3.51 -14.20 9.91
N THR A 85 3.57 -12.95 10.39
CA THR A 85 2.98 -11.79 9.71
C THR A 85 4.07 -10.82 9.25
N SER A 86 3.69 -9.64 8.78
CA SER A 86 4.64 -8.56 8.48
C SER A 86 5.50 -8.18 9.69
N ASP A 87 4.96 -8.33 10.89
CA ASP A 87 5.58 -7.85 12.11
C ASP A 87 6.77 -8.75 12.48
N GLU A 88 6.60 -10.08 12.43
CA GLU A 88 7.69 -11.03 12.65
C GLU A 88 8.65 -11.12 11.45
N ALA A 89 8.16 -10.93 10.22
CA ALA A 89 8.99 -11.01 9.01
C ALA A 89 10.15 -10.01 9.03
N LEU A 90 9.97 -8.85 9.66
CA LEU A 90 11.02 -7.85 9.83
C LEU A 90 12.12 -8.29 10.80
N GLU A 91 11.86 -9.22 11.72
CA GLU A 91 12.78 -9.63 12.79
C GLU A 91 13.29 -11.06 12.65
N LEU A 92 13.03 -11.73 11.52
CA LEU A 92 13.49 -13.10 11.26
C LEU A 92 15.00 -13.25 11.51
N PRO A 93 15.46 -14.25 12.28
CA PRO A 93 16.87 -14.38 12.64
C PRO A 93 17.76 -14.74 11.45
N ALA A 94 17.19 -15.33 10.41
CA ALA A 94 17.86 -15.70 9.17
C ALA A 94 16.94 -15.45 7.98
N GLN A 95 17.54 -15.19 6.82
CA GLN A 95 16.81 -15.11 5.57
C GLN A 95 16.22 -16.49 5.22
N PRO A 96 14.92 -16.62 4.93
CA PRO A 96 14.35 -17.86 4.45
C PRO A 96 14.91 -18.20 3.06
N LYS A 97 15.33 -19.45 2.86
CA LYS A 97 15.71 -19.99 1.55
C LYS A 97 14.47 -20.24 0.70
N LYS A 98 13.37 -20.65 1.34
CA LYS A 98 12.05 -20.79 0.72
C LYS A 98 10.95 -20.22 1.61
N ILE A 99 10.06 -19.42 1.03
CA ILE A 99 8.93 -18.81 1.75
C ILE A 99 7.67 -18.79 0.89
N THR A 100 6.53 -19.10 1.53
CA THR A 100 5.19 -18.87 0.96
C THR A 100 4.58 -17.63 1.59
N VAL A 101 4.17 -16.66 0.77
CA VAL A 101 3.48 -15.44 1.18
C VAL A 101 2.01 -15.53 0.76
N LEU A 102 1.12 -15.53 1.74
CA LEU A 102 -0.32 -15.61 1.57
C LEU A 102 -0.92 -14.20 1.48
N GLY A 103 -1.37 -13.80 0.30
CA GLY A 103 -1.97 -12.50 0.03
C GLY A 103 -1.57 -11.94 -1.33
N GLY A 104 -2.45 -11.11 -1.90
CA GLY A 104 -2.20 -10.40 -3.16
C GLY A 104 -2.16 -8.88 -3.02
N GLY A 105 -2.01 -8.37 -1.79
CA GLY A 105 -1.92 -6.94 -1.51
C GLY A 105 -0.49 -6.41 -1.63
N TYR A 106 -0.31 -5.09 -1.43
CA TYR A 106 1.00 -4.43 -1.53
C TYR A 106 2.04 -5.03 -0.57
N ILE A 107 1.68 -5.29 0.70
CA ILE A 107 2.56 -5.93 1.70
C ILE A 107 3.07 -7.28 1.20
N ALA A 108 2.21 -8.10 0.62
CA ALA A 108 2.59 -9.44 0.14
C ALA A 108 3.65 -9.35 -0.98
N LEU A 109 3.47 -8.41 -1.91
CA LEU A 109 4.38 -8.25 -3.05
C LEU A 109 5.68 -7.52 -2.68
N GLU A 110 5.63 -6.61 -1.71
CA GLU A 110 6.83 -5.96 -1.15
C GLU A 110 7.72 -7.00 -0.46
N PHE A 111 7.17 -7.79 0.47
CA PHE A 111 7.94 -8.86 1.11
C PHE A 111 8.35 -9.96 0.13
N GLY A 112 7.50 -10.30 -0.83
CA GLY A 112 7.85 -11.23 -1.89
C GLY A 112 9.07 -10.76 -2.67
N GLY A 113 9.09 -9.49 -3.09
CA GLY A 113 10.24 -8.88 -3.75
C GLY A 113 11.49 -8.77 -2.87
N ILE A 114 11.34 -8.48 -1.57
CA ILE A 114 12.45 -8.45 -0.61
C ILE A 114 13.12 -9.83 -0.53
N PHE A 115 12.37 -10.89 -0.24
CA PHE A 115 12.93 -12.23 -0.07
C PHE A 115 13.50 -12.79 -1.38
N GLN A 116 12.85 -12.50 -2.52
CA GLN A 116 13.35 -12.89 -3.84
C GLN A 116 14.68 -12.20 -4.16
N ARG A 117 14.81 -10.89 -3.90
CA ARG A 117 16.05 -10.13 -4.19
C ARG A 117 17.22 -10.56 -3.32
N PHE A 118 16.95 -11.11 -2.14
CA PHE A 118 17.98 -11.74 -1.32
C PHE A 118 18.29 -13.19 -1.75
N GLY A 119 17.60 -13.74 -2.75
CA GLY A 119 17.87 -15.05 -3.34
C GLY A 119 17.01 -16.19 -2.80
N GLY A 120 15.92 -15.89 -2.09
CA GLY A 120 14.94 -16.89 -1.64
C GLY A 120 14.02 -17.35 -2.77
N GLU A 121 13.62 -18.62 -2.74
CA GLU A 121 12.50 -19.15 -3.51
C GLU A 121 11.20 -18.65 -2.88
N VAL A 122 10.45 -17.82 -3.62
CA VAL A 122 9.25 -17.17 -3.11
C VAL A 122 8.02 -17.63 -3.88
N HIS A 123 7.04 -18.15 -3.13
CA HIS A 123 5.70 -18.39 -3.64
C HIS A 123 4.74 -17.34 -3.12
N VAL A 124 3.94 -16.73 -3.99
CA VAL A 124 2.90 -15.77 -3.59
C VAL A 124 1.54 -16.35 -3.94
N VAL A 125 0.68 -16.56 -2.94
CA VAL A 125 -0.61 -17.24 -3.09
C VAL A 125 -1.74 -16.24 -2.85
N PHE A 126 -2.68 -16.14 -3.79
CA PHE A 126 -3.82 -15.24 -3.63
C PHE A 126 -5.06 -15.71 -4.37
N ARG A 127 -6.23 -15.44 -3.76
CA ARG A 127 -7.54 -15.89 -4.25
C ARG A 127 -7.95 -15.30 -5.60
N GLN A 128 -7.52 -14.07 -5.87
CA GLN A 128 -7.99 -13.34 -7.06
C GLN A 128 -7.24 -13.79 -8.32
N PRO A 129 -7.79 -13.56 -9.52
CA PRO A 129 -7.08 -13.82 -10.77
C PRO A 129 -5.83 -12.96 -10.97
N MET A 130 -5.80 -11.77 -10.34
CA MET A 130 -4.68 -10.83 -10.38
C MET A 130 -4.45 -10.18 -9.01
N PRO A 131 -3.21 -9.84 -8.64
CA PRO A 131 -2.91 -9.16 -7.39
C PRO A 131 -3.33 -7.67 -7.44
N LEU A 132 -3.12 -6.93 -6.35
CA LEU A 132 -3.29 -5.47 -6.27
C LEU A 132 -4.69 -4.96 -6.62
N ARG A 133 -5.73 -5.64 -6.10
CA ARG A 133 -7.13 -5.20 -6.29
C ARG A 133 -7.29 -3.72 -5.93
N GLY A 134 -7.92 -2.96 -6.82
CA GLY A 134 -8.18 -1.53 -6.67
C GLY A 134 -7.18 -0.61 -7.40
N PHE A 135 -6.09 -1.17 -7.92
CA PHE A 135 -5.22 -0.47 -8.88
C PHE A 135 -5.80 -0.58 -10.30
N ASP A 136 -5.30 0.26 -11.21
CA ASP A 136 -5.64 0.23 -12.62
C ASP A 136 -5.38 -1.15 -13.25
N GLU A 137 -6.32 -1.67 -14.04
CA GLU A 137 -6.27 -3.07 -14.51
C GLU A 137 -5.06 -3.36 -15.41
N GLU A 138 -4.66 -2.41 -16.26
CA GLU A 138 -3.52 -2.59 -17.16
C GLU A 138 -2.19 -2.56 -16.39
N VAL A 139 -2.12 -1.71 -15.36
CA VAL A 139 -1.00 -1.65 -14.41
C VAL A 139 -0.85 -2.96 -13.64
N ARG A 140 -1.97 -3.49 -13.12
CA ARG A 140 -1.99 -4.77 -12.39
C ARG A 140 -1.53 -5.92 -13.27
N LYS A 141 -2.05 -6.00 -14.50
CA LYS A 141 -1.67 -7.02 -15.47
C LYS A 141 -0.19 -6.95 -15.81
N PHE A 142 0.30 -5.76 -16.16
CA PHE A 142 1.71 -5.57 -16.49
C PHE A 142 2.62 -5.94 -15.31
N ALA A 143 2.31 -5.46 -14.10
CA ALA A 143 3.08 -5.80 -12.91
C ALA A 143 3.08 -7.32 -12.64
N PHE A 144 1.94 -7.99 -12.81
CA PHE A 144 1.84 -9.43 -12.64
C PHE A 144 2.76 -10.19 -13.60
N GLU A 145 2.80 -9.80 -14.87
CA GLU A 145 3.76 -10.36 -15.85
C GLU A 145 5.22 -10.09 -15.44
N GLN A 146 5.53 -8.90 -14.90
CA GLN A 146 6.89 -8.57 -14.47
C GLN A 146 7.31 -9.29 -13.18
N TYR A 147 6.38 -9.67 -12.30
CA TYR A 147 6.71 -10.47 -11.11
C TYR A 147 7.19 -11.88 -11.45
N ASP A 148 6.65 -12.48 -12.51
CA ASP A 148 7.15 -13.75 -13.05
C ASP A 148 8.56 -13.60 -13.63
N VAL A 149 8.80 -12.53 -14.41
CA VAL A 149 10.15 -12.18 -14.91
C VAL A 149 11.13 -11.93 -13.76
N ALA A 150 10.64 -11.38 -12.64
CA ALA A 150 11.41 -11.20 -11.41
C ALA A 150 11.61 -12.49 -10.61
N GLY A 151 11.04 -13.63 -11.02
CA GLY A 151 11.24 -14.93 -10.37
C GLY A 151 10.34 -15.22 -9.17
N LEU A 152 9.21 -14.53 -9.04
CA LEU A 152 8.18 -14.88 -8.06
C LEU A 152 7.26 -15.97 -8.61
N ALA A 153 7.10 -17.08 -7.88
CA ALA A 153 6.15 -18.12 -8.25
C ALA A 153 4.73 -17.74 -7.79
N MET A 154 3.93 -17.26 -8.73
CA MET A 154 2.62 -16.67 -8.44
C MET A 154 1.49 -17.70 -8.58
N HIS A 155 0.81 -17.99 -7.48
CA HIS A 155 -0.35 -18.91 -7.40
C HIS A 155 -1.65 -18.11 -7.34
N ALA A 156 -2.05 -17.56 -8.49
CA ALA A 156 -3.32 -16.85 -8.63
C ALA A 156 -4.51 -17.82 -8.55
N GLY A 157 -5.67 -17.36 -8.06
CA GLY A 157 -6.87 -18.20 -7.94
C GLY A 157 -6.82 -19.26 -6.84
N HIS A 158 -5.83 -19.20 -5.95
CA HIS A 158 -5.62 -20.19 -4.88
C HIS A 158 -5.92 -19.62 -3.50
N VAL A 159 -6.44 -20.46 -2.59
CA VAL A 159 -6.67 -20.12 -1.18
C VAL A 159 -5.89 -21.07 -0.28
N PRO A 160 -5.34 -20.59 0.86
CA PRO A 160 -4.69 -21.47 1.82
C PRO A 160 -5.73 -22.36 2.52
N VAL A 161 -5.39 -23.63 2.70
CA VAL A 161 -6.25 -24.64 3.36
C VAL A 161 -5.68 -25.03 4.71
N GLU A 162 -4.39 -25.30 4.80
CA GLU A 162 -3.69 -25.74 6.01
C GLU A 162 -2.20 -25.38 5.90
N VAL A 163 -1.57 -25.13 7.05
CA VAL A 163 -0.12 -25.15 7.19
C VAL A 163 0.28 -26.20 8.20
N ARG A 164 1.28 -27.04 7.89
CA ARG A 164 1.73 -28.09 8.81
C ARG A 164 3.24 -28.17 8.87
N ARG A 165 3.75 -28.55 10.03
CA ARG A 165 5.19 -28.77 10.26
C ARG A 165 5.59 -30.18 9.87
N GLN A 166 6.62 -30.30 9.05
CA GLN A 166 7.23 -31.56 8.66
C GLN A 166 8.21 -32.07 9.74
N PRO A 167 8.58 -33.37 9.73
CA PRO A 167 9.56 -33.93 10.68
C PRO A 167 10.94 -33.27 10.64
N ASN A 168 11.35 -32.70 9.50
CA ASN A 168 12.60 -31.96 9.33
C ASN A 168 12.55 -30.51 9.88
N GLY A 169 11.40 -30.09 10.41
CA GLY A 169 11.17 -28.74 10.96
C GLY A 169 10.64 -27.72 9.96
N LEU A 170 10.67 -28.00 8.64
CA LEU A 170 10.14 -27.13 7.60
C LEU A 170 8.60 -27.16 7.54
N LEU A 171 8.01 -26.22 6.81
CA LEU A 171 6.56 -26.06 6.68
C LEU A 171 6.07 -26.48 5.30
N THR A 172 4.94 -27.20 5.29
CA THR A 172 4.13 -27.41 4.09
C THR A 172 2.92 -26.50 4.15
N CYS A 173 2.69 -25.71 3.10
CA CYS A 173 1.48 -24.93 2.91
C CYS A 173 0.61 -25.62 1.86
N VAL A 174 -0.59 -26.04 2.26
CA VAL A 174 -1.60 -26.64 1.37
C VAL A 174 -2.49 -25.52 0.85
N VAL A 175 -2.64 -25.44 -0.47
CA VAL A 175 -3.47 -24.44 -1.15
C VAL A 175 -4.46 -25.15 -2.07
N ALA A 176 -5.65 -24.57 -2.25
CA ALA A 176 -6.67 -25.10 -3.15
C ALA A 176 -7.05 -24.08 -4.23
N ASP A 177 -7.26 -24.56 -5.45
CA ASP A 177 -7.86 -23.76 -6.53
C ASP A 177 -9.39 -23.61 -6.34
N LYS A 178 -10.03 -22.91 -7.27
CA LYS A 178 -11.50 -22.70 -7.29
C LYS A 178 -12.32 -23.99 -7.43
N ASP A 179 -11.72 -25.05 -7.96
CA ASP A 179 -12.37 -26.34 -8.22
C ASP A 179 -12.13 -27.32 -7.04
N GLY A 180 -11.38 -26.88 -6.02
CA GLY A 180 -11.06 -27.65 -4.81
C GLY A 180 -9.83 -28.55 -4.94
N ASN A 181 -9.10 -28.48 -6.06
CA ASN A 181 -7.88 -29.26 -6.25
C ASN A 181 -6.78 -28.68 -5.35
N GLN A 182 -6.19 -29.55 -4.52
CA GLN A 182 -5.16 -29.14 -3.57
C GLN A 182 -3.77 -29.33 -4.16
N THR A 183 -2.91 -28.36 -3.90
CA THR A 183 -1.47 -28.39 -4.20
C THR A 183 -0.70 -28.15 -2.90
N GLU A 184 0.37 -28.90 -2.69
CA GLU A 184 1.27 -28.71 -1.56
C GLU A 184 2.51 -27.94 -1.99
N ILE A 185 2.76 -26.82 -1.31
CA ILE A 185 4.04 -26.11 -1.39
C ILE A 185 4.86 -26.58 -0.19
N THR A 186 5.79 -27.50 -0.41
CA THR A 186 6.60 -28.13 0.65
C THR A 186 7.88 -27.36 0.95
N ASP A 187 8.51 -27.71 2.07
CA ASP A 187 9.88 -27.33 2.43
C ASP A 187 10.10 -25.83 2.58
N ASN A 188 9.07 -25.11 3.05
CA ASN A 188 9.20 -23.69 3.36
C ASN A 188 9.91 -23.52 4.70
N ASP A 189 10.86 -22.59 4.77
CA ASP A 189 11.40 -22.13 6.04
C ASP A 189 10.35 -21.32 6.83
N GLN A 190 9.51 -20.57 6.11
CA GLN A 190 8.47 -19.70 6.66
C GLN A 190 7.21 -19.69 5.79
N VAL A 191 6.06 -19.46 6.41
CA VAL A 191 4.82 -19.10 5.73
C VAL A 191 4.34 -17.76 6.31
N MET A 192 4.18 -16.75 5.47
CA MET A 192 3.83 -15.40 5.88
C MET A 192 2.39 -15.06 5.49
N MET A 193 1.57 -14.63 6.46
CA MET A 193 0.23 -14.11 6.22
C MET A 193 0.27 -12.59 5.99
N ALA A 194 -0.06 -12.19 4.77
CA ALA A 194 -0.23 -10.80 4.33
C ALA A 194 -1.63 -10.60 3.73
N THR A 195 -2.65 -11.16 4.38
CA THR A 195 -4.03 -11.26 3.85
C THR A 195 -4.90 -10.03 4.10
N GLY A 196 -4.36 -9.02 4.78
CA GLY A 196 -5.03 -7.78 5.10
C GLY A 196 -4.60 -7.26 6.46
N ARG A 197 -5.15 -6.12 6.84
CA ARG A 197 -5.07 -5.60 8.20
C ARG A 197 -6.48 -5.22 8.66
N ALA A 198 -6.71 -5.17 9.97
CA ALA A 198 -7.99 -4.76 10.56
C ALA A 198 -7.77 -3.60 11.56
N PRO A 199 -8.69 -2.63 11.68
CA PRO A 199 -8.58 -1.56 12.68
C PRO A 199 -8.36 -2.12 14.09
N LYS A 200 -7.34 -1.64 14.82
CA LYS A 200 -7.04 -2.07 16.19
C LYS A 200 -7.92 -1.30 17.17
N VAL A 201 -9.17 -1.77 17.33
CA VAL A 201 -10.17 -1.17 18.24
C VAL A 201 -10.49 -2.02 19.47
N GLY A 202 -9.97 -3.25 19.53
CA GLY A 202 -10.20 -4.16 20.65
C GLY A 202 -9.72 -3.57 21.99
N ASN A 203 -10.52 -3.77 23.04
CA ASN A 203 -10.24 -3.36 24.42
C ASN A 203 -10.03 -1.84 24.62
N LEU A 204 -10.49 -0.99 23.70
CA LEU A 204 -10.38 0.46 23.86
C LEU A 204 -11.55 1.09 24.65
N GLY A 205 -12.60 0.33 24.99
CA GLY A 205 -13.81 0.87 25.66
C GLY A 205 -14.69 1.77 24.78
N LEU A 206 -14.47 1.79 23.46
CA LEU A 206 -15.16 2.69 22.52
C LEU A 206 -16.68 2.50 22.53
N GLU A 207 -17.15 1.26 22.51
CA GLU A 207 -18.59 0.96 22.56
C GLU A 207 -19.21 1.36 23.91
N GLU A 208 -18.47 1.22 25.02
CA GLU A 208 -18.93 1.57 26.37
C GLU A 208 -19.21 3.07 26.51
N VAL A 209 -18.47 3.90 25.77
CA VAL A 209 -18.66 5.36 25.74
C VAL A 209 -19.51 5.85 24.57
N GLY A 210 -20.07 4.95 23.77
CA GLY A 210 -21.01 5.27 22.69
C GLY A 210 -20.37 5.66 21.35
N VAL A 211 -19.08 5.36 21.14
CA VAL A 211 -18.42 5.55 19.83
C VAL A 211 -18.92 4.46 18.86
N GLN A 212 -19.45 4.88 17.72
CA GLN A 212 -19.96 3.99 16.70
C GLN A 212 -18.82 3.31 15.92
N LEU A 213 -18.87 1.98 15.86
CA LEU A 213 -17.99 1.17 15.01
C LEU A 213 -18.74 0.73 13.74
N GLY A 214 -17.98 0.61 12.65
CA GLY A 214 -18.45 0.13 11.36
C GLY A 214 -18.37 -1.39 11.23
N LYS A 215 -18.76 -1.91 10.06
CA LYS A 215 -18.88 -3.36 9.82
C LYS A 215 -17.53 -4.10 9.82
N LYS A 216 -16.42 -3.39 9.61
CA LYS A 216 -15.06 -3.94 9.64
C LYS A 216 -14.35 -3.63 10.96
N GLY A 217 -15.06 -3.10 11.96
CA GLY A 217 -14.50 -2.66 13.23
C GLY A 217 -13.85 -1.27 13.16
N GLU A 218 -14.01 -0.53 12.07
CA GLU A 218 -13.50 0.83 11.91
C GLU A 218 -14.25 1.84 12.79
N VAL A 219 -13.58 2.86 13.31
CA VAL A 219 -14.26 3.96 14.00
C VAL A 219 -14.95 4.84 12.96
N VAL A 220 -16.27 4.94 13.05
CA VAL A 220 -17.06 5.77 12.12
C VAL A 220 -16.86 7.24 12.48
N VAL A 221 -16.51 8.03 11.46
CA VAL A 221 -16.19 9.45 11.61
C VAL A 221 -16.79 10.28 10.48
N ASP A 222 -17.15 11.53 10.79
CA ASP A 222 -17.61 12.51 9.82
C ASP A 222 -16.46 13.07 8.95
N GLU A 223 -16.75 14.00 8.04
CA GLU A 223 -15.75 14.60 7.13
C GLU A 223 -14.66 15.44 7.83
N TYR A 224 -14.81 15.78 9.11
CA TYR A 224 -13.79 16.47 9.91
C TYR A 224 -13.01 15.50 10.82
N SER A 225 -13.35 14.21 10.79
CA SER A 225 -12.78 13.14 11.63
C SER A 225 -13.36 13.09 13.06
N GLN A 226 -14.56 13.66 13.26
CA GLN A 226 -15.31 13.58 14.52
C GLN A 226 -16.10 12.28 14.60
N THR A 227 -16.08 11.61 15.75
CA THR A 227 -16.87 10.39 15.97
C THR A 227 -18.35 10.69 16.30
N SER A 228 -19.16 9.65 16.54
CA SER A 228 -20.52 9.81 17.09
C SER A 228 -20.58 10.48 18.46
N VAL A 229 -19.46 10.53 19.20
CA VAL A 229 -19.33 11.23 20.47
C VAL A 229 -18.59 12.55 20.24
N PRO A 230 -19.22 13.73 20.45
CA PRO A 230 -18.65 15.01 20.04
C PRO A 230 -17.27 15.35 20.63
N SER A 231 -16.94 14.79 21.80
CA SER A 231 -15.64 14.99 22.47
C SER A 231 -14.54 14.05 21.99
N ILE A 232 -14.86 13.05 21.15
CA ILE A 232 -13.95 12.01 20.67
C ILE A 232 -13.75 12.14 19.15
N TRP A 233 -12.48 12.06 18.74
CA TRP A 233 -12.03 12.20 17.36
C TRP A 233 -11.13 11.01 17.02
N ALA A 234 -11.12 10.59 15.76
CA ALA A 234 -10.30 9.47 15.30
C ALA A 234 -9.71 9.76 13.92
N VAL A 235 -8.42 9.48 13.74
CA VAL A 235 -7.68 9.70 12.49
C VAL A 235 -6.80 8.49 12.18
N GLY A 236 -6.38 8.38 10.93
CA GLY A 236 -5.52 7.33 10.43
C GLY A 236 -6.24 5.99 10.29
N ASP A 237 -5.43 4.95 10.37
CA ASP A 237 -5.74 3.55 10.12
C ASP A 237 -6.97 2.99 10.85
N VAL A 238 -7.32 3.55 12.01
CA VAL A 238 -8.49 3.13 12.79
C VAL A 238 -9.82 3.48 12.14
N THR A 239 -9.83 4.47 11.23
CA THR A 239 -11.01 4.92 10.49
C THR A 239 -11.28 4.12 9.22
N ASP A 240 -10.33 3.28 8.80
CA ASP A 240 -10.34 2.50 7.55
C ASP A 240 -10.67 3.33 6.29
N ARG A 241 -10.22 4.60 6.25
CA ARG A 241 -10.27 5.46 5.06
C ARG A 241 -9.14 5.11 4.07
N ILE A 242 -8.10 5.94 3.96
CA ILE A 242 -6.88 5.64 3.19
C ILE A 242 -5.76 5.38 4.20
N ASN A 243 -5.38 4.12 4.33
CA ASN A 243 -4.43 3.65 5.35
C ASN A 243 -2.97 3.87 4.92
N LEU A 244 -2.55 5.14 4.86
CA LEU A 244 -1.20 5.57 4.49
C LEU A 244 -0.68 6.60 5.50
N THR A 245 0.61 6.52 5.84
CA THR A 245 1.22 7.43 6.83
C THR A 245 1.06 8.92 6.48
N PRO A 246 1.27 9.38 5.22
CA PRO A 246 1.05 10.79 4.88
C PRO A 246 -0.41 11.24 5.01
N VAL A 247 -1.37 10.32 4.81
CA VAL A 247 -2.80 10.60 5.00
C VAL A 247 -3.11 10.80 6.48
N ALA A 248 -2.65 9.89 7.35
CA ALA A 248 -2.83 10.03 8.80
C ALA A 248 -2.19 11.32 9.33
N LEU A 249 -1.03 11.72 8.78
CA LEU A 249 -0.39 13.00 9.10
C LEU A 249 -1.26 14.18 8.65
N MET A 250 -1.78 14.16 7.42
CA MET A 250 -2.66 15.18 6.88
C MET A 250 -3.97 15.32 7.70
N GLU A 251 -4.59 14.20 8.06
CA GLU A 251 -5.76 14.16 8.95
C GLU A 251 -5.44 14.73 10.34
N GLY A 252 -4.30 14.35 10.92
CA GLY A 252 -3.83 14.89 12.20
C GLY A 252 -3.59 16.40 12.15
N MET A 253 -3.05 16.94 11.05
CA MET A 253 -2.87 18.37 10.86
C MET A 253 -4.21 19.11 10.68
N ALA A 254 -5.16 18.51 9.95
CA ALA A 254 -6.51 19.04 9.80
C ALA A 254 -7.25 19.09 11.16
N LEU A 255 -7.09 18.03 11.96
CA LEU A 255 -7.62 17.96 13.32
C LEU A 255 -6.99 19.02 14.23
N ALA A 256 -5.67 19.19 14.19
CA ALA A 256 -4.97 20.19 14.99
C ALA A 256 -5.43 21.62 14.66
N LYS A 257 -5.63 21.94 13.37
CA LYS A 257 -6.21 23.24 12.95
C LYS A 257 -7.63 23.42 13.48
N THR A 258 -8.45 22.38 13.38
CA THR A 258 -9.84 22.41 13.82
C THR A 258 -9.93 22.63 15.33
N LEU A 259 -9.19 21.87 16.12
CA LEU A 259 -9.33 21.85 17.58
C LEU A 259 -8.49 22.89 18.31
N ALA A 260 -7.26 23.16 17.85
CA ALA A 260 -6.34 24.05 18.56
C ALA A 260 -6.36 25.48 18.00
N LEU A 261 -6.67 25.65 16.71
CA LEU A 261 -6.66 26.97 16.05
C LEU A 261 -8.07 27.50 15.75
N ASN A 262 -9.14 26.75 16.10
CA ASN A 262 -10.52 27.08 15.75
C ASN A 262 -10.70 27.34 14.25
N GLN A 263 -10.01 26.58 13.40
CA GLN A 263 -10.08 26.64 11.95
C GLN A 263 -10.59 25.30 11.41
N PRO A 264 -11.93 25.10 11.30
CA PRO A 264 -12.50 23.86 10.80
C PRO A 264 -11.90 23.51 9.44
N THR A 265 -11.13 22.41 9.41
CA THR A 265 -10.37 21.98 8.24
C THR A 265 -10.70 20.52 7.97
N LYS A 266 -11.24 20.23 6.78
CA LYS A 266 -11.49 18.86 6.33
C LYS A 266 -10.19 18.26 5.77
N PRO A 267 -9.89 16.97 6.04
CA PRO A 267 -8.89 16.24 5.30
C PRO A 267 -9.21 16.21 3.80
N ASP A 268 -8.19 16.29 2.95
CA ASP A 268 -8.32 16.28 1.49
C ASP A 268 -7.72 15.00 0.91
N TYR A 269 -8.60 14.15 0.35
CA TYR A 269 -8.25 12.84 -0.20
C TYR A 269 -8.11 12.85 -1.73
N ASP A 270 -8.29 14.00 -2.39
CA ASP A 270 -8.16 14.08 -3.83
C ASP A 270 -6.69 13.97 -4.23
N PHE A 271 -6.41 13.12 -5.23
CA PHE A 271 -5.08 12.91 -5.80
C PHE A 271 -4.00 12.55 -4.76
N VAL A 272 -4.34 11.73 -3.76
CA VAL A 272 -3.34 11.14 -2.86
C VAL A 272 -2.44 10.19 -3.67
N PRO A 273 -1.13 10.49 -3.85
CA PRO A 273 -0.23 9.55 -4.51
C PRO A 273 0.06 8.37 -3.58
N SER A 274 0.27 7.20 -4.18
CA SER A 274 0.66 6.00 -3.46
C SER A 274 1.66 5.17 -4.26
N ALA A 275 2.41 4.32 -3.57
CA ALA A 275 3.39 3.43 -4.17
C ALA A 275 3.32 2.04 -3.54
N VAL A 276 3.73 1.05 -4.31
CA VAL A 276 4.01 -0.33 -3.87
C VAL A 276 5.49 -0.57 -4.14
N PHE A 277 6.26 -0.81 -3.10
CA PHE A 277 7.72 -1.00 -3.19
C PHE A 277 8.08 -2.47 -3.52
N SER A 278 7.34 -3.05 -4.46
CA SER A 278 7.60 -4.38 -5.02
C SER A 278 8.73 -4.33 -6.06
N ASN A 279 9.00 -5.46 -6.71
CA ASN A 279 10.00 -5.55 -7.78
C ASN A 279 9.37 -6.13 -9.07
N PRO A 280 9.08 -5.31 -10.09
CA PRO A 280 9.29 -3.85 -10.16
C PRO A 280 8.31 -3.07 -9.28
N SER A 281 8.70 -1.85 -8.87
CA SER A 281 7.84 -0.97 -8.06
C SER A 281 6.70 -0.38 -8.88
N ILE A 282 5.63 0.02 -8.19
CA ILE A 282 4.44 0.63 -8.78
C ILE A 282 4.20 1.96 -8.08
N ALA A 283 3.78 2.97 -8.82
CA ALA A 283 3.24 4.20 -8.25
C ALA A 283 2.04 4.68 -9.04
N THR A 284 1.11 5.35 -8.35
CA THR A 284 -0.13 5.85 -8.94
C THR A 284 -0.61 7.11 -8.22
N VAL A 285 -1.26 7.99 -8.97
CA VAL A 285 -2.03 9.11 -8.45
C VAL A 285 -3.25 9.38 -9.33
N GLY A 286 -4.37 9.73 -8.69
CA GLY A 286 -5.64 9.99 -9.36
C GLY A 286 -6.44 8.72 -9.63
N LEU A 287 -7.28 8.76 -10.66
CA LEU A 287 -8.24 7.71 -10.98
C LEU A 287 -7.61 6.59 -11.80
N THR A 288 -8.10 5.36 -11.60
CA THR A 288 -7.92 4.31 -12.61
C THR A 288 -8.71 4.67 -13.87
N GLU A 289 -8.40 4.01 -14.98
CA GLU A 289 -9.21 4.17 -16.19
C GLU A 289 -10.68 3.85 -15.98
N GLU A 290 -10.99 2.76 -15.27
CA GLU A 290 -12.36 2.32 -15.05
C GLU A 290 -13.13 3.37 -14.22
N GLN A 291 -12.47 3.95 -13.21
CA GLN A 291 -13.03 5.03 -12.41
C GLN A 291 -13.21 6.31 -13.23
N ALA A 292 -12.27 6.64 -14.10
CA ALA A 292 -12.36 7.81 -14.98
C ALA A 292 -13.50 7.67 -15.99
N VAL A 293 -13.67 6.48 -16.59
CA VAL A 293 -14.80 6.19 -17.49
C VAL A 293 -16.13 6.29 -16.75
N ALA A 294 -16.21 5.74 -15.53
CA ALA A 294 -17.42 5.85 -14.72
C ALA A 294 -17.75 7.30 -14.33
N LYS A 295 -16.74 8.15 -14.12
CA LYS A 295 -16.90 9.54 -13.66
C LYS A 295 -17.13 10.54 -14.82
N PHE A 296 -16.42 10.39 -15.93
CA PHE A 296 -16.38 11.37 -17.02
C PHE A 296 -17.01 10.86 -18.32
N GLY A 297 -17.21 9.56 -18.49
CA GLY A 297 -17.70 8.95 -19.73
C GLY A 297 -16.65 8.93 -20.84
N ASN A 298 -16.26 10.11 -21.33
CA ASN A 298 -15.27 10.27 -22.40
C ASN A 298 -13.85 10.38 -21.83
N VAL A 299 -12.99 9.42 -22.19
CA VAL A 299 -11.62 9.33 -21.68
C VAL A 299 -10.65 9.04 -22.82
N ASP A 300 -9.51 9.72 -22.79
CA ASP A 300 -8.35 9.42 -23.63
C ASP A 300 -7.25 8.80 -22.78
N VAL A 301 -6.70 7.68 -23.26
CA VAL A 301 -5.70 6.91 -22.54
C VAL A 301 -4.41 6.89 -23.35
N HIS A 302 -3.32 7.23 -22.68
CA HIS A 302 -1.98 7.19 -23.24
C HIS A 302 -1.16 6.17 -22.48
N THR A 303 -0.46 5.29 -23.19
CA THR A 303 0.38 4.25 -22.61
C THR A 303 1.73 4.20 -23.31
N SER A 304 2.79 3.93 -22.54
CA SER A 304 4.13 3.63 -23.05
C SER A 304 4.68 2.40 -22.32
N SER A 305 5.32 1.50 -23.06
CA SER A 305 6.05 0.38 -22.48
C SER A 305 7.38 0.17 -23.18
N PHE A 306 8.45 0.22 -22.40
CA PHE A 306 9.81 0.16 -22.92
C PHE A 306 10.72 -0.62 -21.97
N ARG A 307 11.87 -1.04 -22.47
CA ARG A 307 12.92 -1.62 -21.64
C ARG A 307 13.88 -0.49 -21.24
N PRO A 308 14.07 -0.20 -19.94
CA PRO A 308 15.01 0.83 -19.52
C PRO A 308 16.38 0.64 -20.16
N MET A 309 17.07 1.74 -20.50
CA MET A 309 18.38 1.69 -21.16
C MET A 309 19.37 0.80 -20.40
N ARG A 310 19.42 0.94 -19.07
CA ARG A 310 20.26 0.10 -18.19
C ARG A 310 19.95 -1.39 -18.31
N ASN A 311 18.68 -1.76 -18.48
CA ASN A 311 18.21 -3.14 -18.61
C ASN A 311 18.57 -3.73 -19.97
N THR A 312 18.60 -2.89 -21.02
CA THR A 312 19.07 -3.30 -22.35
C THR A 312 20.56 -3.66 -22.32
N ILE A 313 21.36 -2.90 -21.57
CA ILE A 313 22.81 -3.16 -21.44
C ILE A 313 23.08 -4.34 -20.48
N SER A 314 22.37 -4.43 -19.36
CA SER A 314 22.60 -5.49 -18.36
C SER A 314 22.05 -6.86 -18.75
N GLY A 315 21.25 -6.96 -19.81
CA GLY A 315 20.56 -8.19 -20.18
C GLY A 315 19.29 -8.48 -19.36
N ASN A 316 18.97 -7.65 -18.37
CA ASN A 316 17.74 -7.79 -17.57
C ASN A 316 16.47 -7.59 -18.43
N ALA A 317 15.58 -8.57 -18.46
CA ALA A 317 14.37 -8.57 -19.30
C ALA A 317 13.23 -7.68 -18.76
N MET A 318 13.33 -7.17 -17.52
CA MET A 318 12.30 -6.32 -16.92
C MET A 318 12.04 -5.06 -17.75
N ARG A 319 10.76 -4.72 -17.89
CA ARG A 319 10.25 -3.56 -18.63
C ARG A 319 9.58 -2.57 -17.69
N THR A 320 9.46 -1.33 -18.17
CA THR A 320 8.68 -0.26 -17.56
C THR A 320 7.37 -0.08 -18.31
N PHE A 321 6.32 0.29 -17.59
CA PHE A 321 5.02 0.68 -18.12
C PHE A 321 4.59 2.01 -17.52
N MET A 322 4.06 2.90 -18.33
CA MET A 322 3.52 4.19 -17.94
C MET A 322 2.17 4.40 -18.58
N LYS A 323 1.26 5.03 -17.84
CA LYS A 323 -0.10 5.30 -18.29
C LYS A 323 -0.60 6.64 -17.78
N LEU A 324 -1.22 7.41 -18.68
CA LEU A 324 -2.00 8.60 -18.36
C LEU A 324 -3.46 8.36 -18.74
N VAL A 325 -4.35 8.87 -17.90
CA VAL A 325 -5.80 8.86 -18.09
C VAL A 325 -6.27 10.31 -18.14
N VAL A 326 -6.87 10.72 -19.25
CA VAL A 326 -7.26 12.10 -19.55
C VAL A 326 -8.76 12.19 -19.72
N ALA A 327 -9.41 13.12 -19.03
CA ALA A 327 -10.82 13.43 -19.27
C ALA A 327 -10.94 14.15 -20.62
N ALA A 328 -11.55 13.50 -21.61
CA ALA A 328 -11.47 13.96 -23.00
C ALA A 328 -12.17 15.30 -23.24
N ASP A 329 -13.22 15.61 -22.48
CA ASP A 329 -14.01 16.83 -22.65
C ASP A 329 -13.30 18.08 -22.11
N THR A 330 -12.36 17.92 -21.16
CA THR A 330 -11.66 19.04 -20.49
C THR A 330 -10.15 19.05 -20.72
N ASP A 331 -9.60 18.01 -21.35
CA ASP A 331 -8.16 17.77 -21.50
C ASP A 331 -7.40 17.58 -20.17
N VAL A 332 -8.08 17.50 -19.03
CA VAL A 332 -7.43 17.36 -17.71
C VAL A 332 -6.91 15.95 -17.52
N VAL A 333 -5.66 15.83 -17.07
CA VAL A 333 -5.07 14.54 -16.66
C VAL A 333 -5.65 14.15 -15.30
N VAL A 334 -6.44 13.08 -15.27
CA VAL A 334 -7.17 12.62 -14.07
C VAL A 334 -6.57 11.37 -13.43
N GLY A 335 -5.62 10.71 -14.09
CA GLY A 335 -4.90 9.57 -13.56
C GLY A 335 -3.50 9.45 -14.18
N CYS A 336 -2.52 9.08 -13.35
CA CYS A 336 -1.14 8.84 -13.77
C CYS A 336 -0.62 7.60 -13.04
N HIS A 337 -0.12 6.63 -13.80
CA HIS A 337 0.28 5.32 -13.28
C HIS A 337 1.61 4.87 -13.88
N MET A 338 2.45 4.24 -13.06
CA MET A 338 3.76 3.74 -13.47
C MET A 338 4.07 2.39 -12.82
N VAL A 339 4.59 1.45 -13.60
CA VAL A 339 5.30 0.25 -13.13
C VAL A 339 6.73 0.31 -13.63
N GLY A 340 7.70 0.27 -12.72
CA GLY A 340 9.10 0.36 -13.06
C GLY A 340 9.93 0.97 -11.95
N ASP A 341 11.23 0.97 -12.16
CA ASP A 341 12.18 1.55 -11.21
C ASP A 341 11.93 3.04 -10.99
N ASP A 342 12.19 3.50 -9.76
CA ASP A 342 12.05 4.90 -9.32
C ASP A 342 10.62 5.48 -9.45
N SER A 343 9.61 4.62 -9.64
CA SER A 343 8.22 5.05 -9.87
C SER A 343 7.67 5.93 -8.75
N ALA A 344 8.00 5.65 -7.48
CA ALA A 344 7.53 6.43 -6.34
C ALA A 344 8.04 7.88 -6.37
N GLU A 345 9.33 8.06 -6.64
CA GLU A 345 9.99 9.38 -6.70
C GLU A 345 9.45 10.20 -7.88
N ILE A 346 9.32 9.57 -9.05
CA ILE A 346 8.78 10.19 -10.25
C ILE A 346 7.32 10.62 -10.00
N MET A 347 6.50 9.72 -9.44
CA MET A 347 5.08 9.96 -9.23
C MET A 347 4.82 11.12 -8.25
N GLN A 348 5.66 11.29 -7.23
CA GLN A 348 5.50 12.40 -6.28
C GLN A 348 5.56 13.77 -6.98
N GLY A 349 6.41 13.92 -8.01
CA GLY A 349 6.47 15.13 -8.83
C GLY A 349 5.20 15.36 -9.65
N PHE A 350 4.73 14.33 -10.36
CA PHE A 350 3.51 14.43 -11.16
C PHE A 350 2.25 14.61 -10.32
N ALA A 351 2.19 14.07 -9.10
CA ALA A 351 1.07 14.24 -8.20
C ALA A 351 0.76 15.72 -7.92
N VAL A 352 1.78 16.58 -7.84
CA VAL A 352 1.60 18.04 -7.70
C VAL A 352 0.86 18.61 -8.92
N ALA A 353 1.27 18.23 -10.14
CA ALA A 353 0.65 18.70 -11.37
C ALA A 353 -0.81 18.22 -11.51
N LEU A 354 -1.09 16.95 -11.19
CA LEU A 354 -2.45 16.43 -11.21
C LEU A 354 -3.33 17.11 -10.15
N LYS A 355 -2.80 17.38 -8.95
CA LYS A 355 -3.50 18.13 -7.91
C LYS A 355 -3.86 19.55 -8.34
N MET A 356 -3.05 20.16 -9.21
CA MET A 356 -3.31 21.47 -9.81
C MET A 356 -4.22 21.42 -11.05
N GLY A 357 -4.65 20.24 -11.50
CA GLY A 357 -5.52 20.08 -12.66
C GLY A 357 -4.80 20.29 -14.00
N VAL A 358 -3.56 19.81 -14.13
CA VAL A 358 -2.78 19.91 -15.37
C VAL A 358 -3.54 19.33 -16.56
N THR A 359 -3.54 20.04 -17.70
CA THR A 359 -4.07 19.51 -18.95
C THR A 359 -3.03 18.70 -19.70
N LYS A 360 -3.46 17.79 -20.59
CA LYS A 360 -2.56 17.01 -21.42
C LYS A 360 -1.74 17.90 -22.33
N ALA A 361 -2.32 18.98 -22.87
CA ALA A 361 -1.60 19.97 -23.64
C ALA A 361 -0.50 20.69 -22.83
N GLN A 362 -0.76 21.03 -21.56
CA GLN A 362 0.24 21.61 -20.67
C GLN A 362 1.35 20.60 -20.39
N LEU A 363 1.01 19.33 -20.13
CA LEU A 363 1.98 18.27 -19.88
C LEU A 363 2.90 18.05 -21.09
N ASP A 364 2.35 18.04 -22.31
CA ASP A 364 3.10 17.87 -23.57
C ASP A 364 4.00 19.06 -23.93
N SER A 365 3.75 20.23 -23.34
CA SER A 365 4.57 21.43 -23.53
C SER A 365 5.86 21.40 -22.72
N VAL A 366 5.96 20.51 -21.73
CA VAL A 366 7.15 20.38 -20.88
C VAL A 366 8.28 19.69 -21.66
N VAL A 367 9.47 20.30 -21.64
CA VAL A 367 10.67 19.70 -22.23
C VAL A 367 11.20 18.59 -21.32
N GLY A 368 11.40 17.39 -21.89
CA GLY A 368 11.91 16.23 -21.17
C GLY A 368 13.37 16.36 -20.71
N ILE A 369 13.71 15.65 -19.64
CA ILE A 369 15.10 15.48 -19.17
C ILE A 369 15.65 14.20 -19.79
N HIS A 370 16.67 14.31 -20.63
CA HIS A 370 17.18 13.18 -21.41
C HIS A 370 18.59 12.73 -20.99
N PRO A 371 18.85 11.42 -20.82
CA PRO A 371 17.89 10.31 -20.80
C PRO A 371 17.25 10.13 -19.41
N SER A 372 15.93 9.94 -19.33
CA SER A 372 15.24 9.54 -18.10
C SER A 372 14.00 8.69 -18.38
N ALA A 373 13.49 7.97 -17.38
CA ALA A 373 12.18 7.33 -17.52
C ALA A 373 11.05 8.37 -17.49
N ALA A 374 11.17 9.40 -16.65
CA ALA A 374 10.14 10.40 -16.44
C ALA A 374 9.84 11.25 -17.70
N GLU A 375 10.79 11.41 -18.63
CA GLU A 375 10.56 12.17 -19.87
C GLU A 375 9.46 11.55 -20.77
N GLU A 376 9.19 10.26 -20.62
CA GLU A 376 8.11 9.57 -21.35
C GLU A 376 6.74 10.16 -21.01
N PHE A 377 6.50 10.58 -19.75
CA PHE A 377 5.23 11.20 -19.35
C PHE A 377 4.93 12.50 -20.10
N VAL A 378 5.95 13.26 -20.51
CA VAL A 378 5.81 14.53 -21.23
C VAL A 378 5.99 14.39 -22.75
N THR A 379 6.13 13.15 -23.25
CA THR A 379 6.31 12.85 -24.68
C THR A 379 5.29 11.86 -25.25
N MET A 380 4.38 11.31 -24.43
CA MET A 380 3.24 10.48 -24.82
C MET A 380 2.15 11.25 -25.61
N ARG A 381 2.48 11.76 -26.82
CA ARG A 381 1.57 12.61 -27.63
C ARG A 381 0.46 11.85 -28.33
N THR A 382 0.69 10.58 -28.68
CA THR A 382 -0.31 9.77 -29.38
C THR A 382 -1.25 9.12 -28.37
N VAL A 383 -2.56 9.23 -28.60
CA VAL A 383 -3.58 8.54 -27.81
C VAL A 383 -3.52 7.05 -28.15
N SER A 384 -3.29 6.20 -27.14
CA SER A 384 -3.26 4.74 -27.31
C SER A 384 -4.66 4.18 -27.52
N ARG A 385 -5.65 4.68 -26.77
CA ARG A 385 -7.06 4.33 -26.95
C ARG A 385 -8.01 5.45 -26.52
N ARG A 386 -9.16 5.54 -27.19
CA ARG A 386 -10.25 6.47 -26.91
C ARG A 386 -11.46 5.71 -26.43
N ILE A 387 -12.01 6.12 -25.30
CA ILE A 387 -13.27 5.61 -24.77
C ILE A 387 -14.29 6.73 -24.87
N ARG A 388 -15.43 6.45 -25.50
CA ARG A 388 -16.52 7.40 -25.68
C ARG A 388 -17.80 6.72 -25.26
N GLN A 389 -18.58 7.36 -24.40
CA GLN A 389 -19.95 6.90 -24.16
C GLN A 389 -20.81 7.40 -25.31
N GLU A 390 -21.57 6.50 -25.93
CA GLU A 390 -22.60 6.91 -26.89
C GLU A 390 -23.58 7.82 -26.16
N GLN A 391 -23.75 9.06 -26.66
CA GLN A 391 -24.87 9.86 -26.21
C GLN A 391 -26.15 9.07 -26.53
N PRO A 392 -27.11 8.97 -25.60
CA PRO A 392 -28.40 8.40 -25.95
C PRO A 392 -28.93 9.22 -27.11
N VAL A 393 -29.14 8.57 -28.26
CA VAL A 393 -29.78 9.17 -29.41
C VAL A 393 -31.12 9.68 -28.91
N THR A 394 -31.24 10.98 -28.69
CA THR A 394 -32.52 11.62 -28.49
C THR A 394 -33.27 11.36 -29.78
N ALA A 395 -34.25 10.45 -29.73
CA ALA A 395 -35.18 10.25 -30.81
C ALA A 395 -35.81 11.62 -31.11
N ALA A 396 -35.39 12.22 -32.22
CA ALA A 396 -35.88 13.50 -32.65
C ALA A 396 -37.31 13.33 -33.15
N ALA A 397 -38.23 13.99 -32.43
CA ALA A 397 -39.60 14.40 -32.76
C ALA A 397 -40.61 13.31 -33.16
#